data_AF-A0A354TG12-F1
#
_entry.id   AF-A0A354TG12-F1
#
_cell.length_a   1.000
_cell.length_b   1.000
_cell.length_c   1.000
_cell.angle_alpha   90.00
_cell.angle_beta   90.00
_cell.angle_gamma   90.00
#
_symmetry.space_group_name_H-M   'P 1'
#
loop_
_entity.id
_entity.type
_entity.pdbx_description
1 polymer ?
#
loop_
_entity_poly.entity_id
_entity_poly.type
_entity_poly.pdbx_seq_one_letter_code
_entity_poly.pdbx_strand_id
1 'polypeptide(L)'
;MPTVVTPRRSNRLVARVTPEDKALLERAAGLKGCSVTTFVISHIRAAAEEIVRQHDTIRLNQAESRRFVAALLAPAKAPTKRMREALALHRRTVTER
;
A
#
# COMPACT_ATOMS: atom_id res chain seq x y z
N MET A 1 4.33 21.63 -26.35
CA MET A 1 3.15 21.51 -25.48
C MET A 1 3.04 20.05 -25.07
N PRO A 2 3.26 19.68 -23.80
CA PRO A 2 3.11 18.29 -23.38
C PRO A 2 1.61 17.96 -23.31
N THR A 3 1.19 16.96 -24.06
CA THR A 3 -0.18 16.47 -24.06
C THR A 3 -0.44 15.74 -22.75
N VAL A 4 -1.26 16.32 -21.87
CA VAL A 4 -1.71 15.62 -20.65
C VAL A 4 -2.66 14.51 -21.08
N VAL A 5 -2.17 13.28 -21.07
CA VAL A 5 -3.00 12.10 -21.34
C VAL A 5 -3.86 11.83 -20.11
N THR A 6 -5.11 12.25 -20.14
CA THR A 6 -6.07 11.92 -19.07
C THR A 6 -6.37 10.41 -19.14
N PRO A 7 -6.10 9.64 -18.08
CA PRO A 7 -6.32 8.20 -18.10
C PRO A 7 -7.81 7.90 -18.33
N ARG A 8 -8.10 7.07 -19.32
CA ARG A 8 -9.47 6.61 -19.61
C ARG A 8 -9.95 5.71 -18.47
N ARG A 9 -11.12 6.01 -17.90
CA ARG A 9 -11.78 5.17 -16.89
C ARG A 9 -12.45 3.99 -17.60
N SER A 10 -11.67 2.95 -17.93
CA SER A 10 -12.14 1.75 -18.63
C SER A 10 -12.73 0.68 -17.70
N ASN A 11 -12.33 0.67 -16.43
CA ASN A 11 -12.68 -0.39 -15.49
C ASN A 11 -13.84 0.04 -14.57
N ARG A 12 -14.72 -0.89 -14.23
CA ARG A 12 -15.89 -0.66 -13.37
C ARG A 12 -15.66 -1.22 -11.97
N LEU A 13 -15.90 -0.39 -10.96
CA LEU A 13 -15.98 -0.79 -9.56
C LEU A 13 -17.46 -0.83 -9.17
N VAL A 14 -17.97 -1.99 -8.77
CA VAL A 14 -19.38 -2.17 -8.37
C VAL A 14 -19.42 -2.54 -6.89
N ALA A 15 -20.19 -1.78 -6.12
CA ALA A 15 -20.46 -2.06 -4.72
C ALA A 15 -21.96 -1.88 -4.46
N ARG A 16 -22.55 -2.81 -3.71
CA ARG A 16 -23.89 -2.64 -3.16
C ARG A 16 -23.77 -1.85 -1.87
N VAL A 17 -24.60 -0.82 -1.71
CA VAL A 17 -24.63 0.05 -0.53
C VAL A 17 -26.05 0.08 0.03
N THR A 18 -26.17 0.39 1.32
CA THR A 18 -27.47 0.61 1.95
C THR A 18 -28.10 1.92 1.45
N PRO A 19 -29.43 2.08 1.55
CA PRO A 19 -30.09 3.36 1.27
C PRO A 19 -29.53 4.52 2.09
N GLU A 20 -29.18 4.26 3.36
CA GLU A 20 -28.60 5.22 4.28
C GLU A 20 -27.22 5.68 3.81
N ASP A 21 -26.36 4.74 3.43
CA ASP A 21 -25.03 5.04 2.87
C ASP A 21 -25.14 5.85 1.59
N LYS A 22 -26.07 5.48 0.71
CA LYS A 22 -26.31 6.22 -0.54
C LYS A 22 -26.70 7.67 -0.27
N ALA A 23 -27.66 7.90 0.63
CA ALA A 23 -28.11 9.26 0.98
C ALA A 23 -26.97 10.09 1.60
N LEU A 24 -26.15 9.48 2.45
CA LEU A 24 -24.99 10.13 3.05
C LEU A 24 -23.96 10.53 1.98
N LEU A 25 -23.62 9.62 1.07
CA LEU A 25 -22.66 9.85 -0.01
C LEU A 25 -23.15 10.93 -0.98
N GLU A 26 -24.45 10.94 -1.32
CA GLU A 26 -25.07 11.98 -2.15
C GLU A 26 -24.99 13.36 -1.49
N ARG A 27 -25.31 13.45 -0.19
CA ARG A 27 -25.19 14.69 0.57
C ARG A 27 -23.74 15.18 0.63
N ALA A 28 -22.79 14.29 0.94
CA ALA A 28 -21.38 14.65 1.04
C ALA A 28 -20.81 15.11 -0.31
N ALA A 29 -21.16 14.44 -1.41
CA ALA A 29 -20.78 14.82 -2.75
C ALA A 29 -21.37 16.18 -3.15
N GLY A 30 -22.65 16.42 -2.80
CA GLY A 30 -23.33 17.71 -2.99
C GLY A 30 -22.64 18.85 -2.27
N LEU A 31 -22.26 18.66 -0.99
CA LEU A 31 -21.51 19.65 -0.21
C LEU A 31 -20.13 19.96 -0.81
N LYS A 32 -19.47 18.96 -1.42
CA LYS A 32 -18.20 19.14 -2.14
C LYS A 32 -18.34 19.70 -3.55
N GLY A 33 -19.56 19.84 -4.08
CA GLY A 33 -19.80 20.30 -5.46
C GLY A 33 -19.29 19.32 -6.51
N CYS A 34 -19.29 18.01 -6.23
CA CYS A 34 -18.81 16.98 -7.14
C CYS A 34 -19.80 15.82 -7.27
N SER A 35 -19.64 14.99 -8.31
CA SER A 35 -20.49 13.79 -8.45
C SER A 35 -20.15 12.74 -7.40
N VAL A 36 -21.14 11.93 -7.00
CA VAL A 36 -20.96 10.82 -6.04
C VAL A 36 -19.82 9.90 -6.47
N THR A 37 -19.73 9.56 -7.75
CA THR A 37 -18.64 8.75 -8.30
C THR A 37 -17.28 9.40 -8.08
N THR A 38 -17.16 10.71 -8.29
CA THR A 38 -15.88 11.42 -8.10
C THR A 38 -15.52 11.51 -6.63
N PHE A 39 -16.51 11.79 -5.78
CA PHE A 39 -16.36 11.78 -4.33
C PHE A 39 -15.83 10.43 -3.83
N VAL A 40 -16.50 9.33 -4.19
CA VAL A 40 -16.15 7.97 -3.73
C VAL A 40 -14.78 7.56 -4.25
N ILE A 41 -14.50 7.71 -5.54
CA ILE A 41 -13.21 7.29 -6.13
C ILE A 41 -12.04 8.06 -5.52
N SER A 42 -12.19 9.37 -5.26
CA SER A 42 -11.12 10.17 -4.64
C SER A 42 -10.77 9.71 -3.22
N HIS A 43 -11.79 9.41 -2.39
CA HIS A 43 -11.56 8.98 -1.01
C HIS A 43 -11.04 7.55 -0.92
N ILE A 44 -11.60 6.63 -1.72
CA ILE A 44 -11.11 5.24 -1.74
C ILE A 44 -9.66 5.19 -2.23
N ARG A 45 -9.31 5.99 -3.24
CA ARG A 45 -7.92 6.06 -3.73
C ARG A 45 -6.96 6.53 -2.64
N ALA A 46 -7.29 7.63 -1.95
CA ALA A 46 -6.44 8.14 -0.87
C ALA A 46 -6.28 7.12 0.27
N ALA A 47 -7.35 6.42 0.64
CA ALA A 47 -7.30 5.36 1.64
C ALA A 47 -6.45 4.18 1.18
N ALA A 48 -6.58 3.76 -0.08
CA ALA A 48 -5.76 2.69 -0.65
C ALA A 48 -4.27 3.06 -0.69
N GLU A 49 -3.94 4.29 -1.09
CA GLU A 49 -2.56 4.79 -1.10
C GLU A 49 -1.94 4.84 0.30
N GLU A 50 -2.72 5.21 1.32
CA GLU A 50 -2.29 5.15 2.72
C GLU A 50 -1.99 3.72 3.15
N ILE A 51 -2.90 2.78 2.92
CA ILE A 51 -2.75 1.38 3.33
C ILE A 51 -1.53 0.75 2.65
N VAL A 52 -1.37 0.94 1.35
CA VAL A 52 -0.22 0.43 0.60
C VAL A 52 1.07 1.02 1.17
N ARG A 53 1.12 2.34 1.38
CA ARG A 53 2.31 2.98 1.95
C ARG A 53 2.63 2.48 3.35
N GLN A 54 1.63 2.25 4.20
CA GLN A 54 1.84 1.70 5.54
C GLN A 54 2.46 0.31 5.51
N HIS A 55 2.08 -0.51 4.54
CA HIS A 55 2.59 -1.86 4.40
C HIS A 55 3.98 -1.90 3.73
N ASP A 56 4.21 -1.04 2.75
CA ASP A 56 5.43 -1.07 1.93
C ASP A 56 6.56 -0.20 2.51
N THR A 57 6.25 0.73 3.41
CA THR A 57 7.25 1.66 3.97
C THR A 57 7.60 1.30 5.40
N ILE A 58 8.85 0.91 5.61
CA ILE A 58 9.43 0.78 6.96
C ILE A 58 9.83 2.17 7.45
N ARG A 59 9.02 2.77 8.34
CA ARG A 59 9.40 4.02 9.03
C ARG A 59 10.36 3.70 10.17
N LEU A 60 11.61 4.10 10.01
CA LEU A 60 12.64 4.02 11.05
C LEU A 60 12.73 5.35 11.81
N ASN A 61 12.85 5.29 13.13
CA ASN A 61 13.26 6.45 13.92
C ASN A 61 14.75 6.77 13.70
N GLN A 62 15.25 7.87 14.26
CA GLN A 62 16.62 8.33 14.01
C GLN A 62 17.68 7.30 14.45
N ALA A 63 17.48 6.64 15.59
CA ALA A 63 18.42 5.65 16.10
C ALA A 63 18.41 4.38 15.23
N GLU A 64 17.23 3.94 14.81
CA GLU A 64 17.04 2.80 13.90
C GLU A 64 17.64 3.07 12.52
N SER A 65 17.44 4.27 11.97
CA SER A 65 18.03 4.68 10.70
C SER A 65 19.55 4.63 10.75
N ARG A 66 20.17 5.19 11.81
CA ARG A 66 21.64 5.10 12.01
C ARG A 66 22.12 3.67 12.11
N ARG A 67 21.41 2.81 12.86
CA ARG A 67 21.72 1.37 12.97
C ARG A 67 21.60 0.65 11.64
N PHE A 68 20.57 0.96 10.86
CA PHE A 68 20.34 0.37 9.55
C PHE A 68 21.44 0.74 8.56
N VAL A 69 21.80 2.03 8.48
CA VAL A 69 22.91 2.50 7.63
C VAL A 69 24.24 1.89 8.07
N ALA A 70 24.52 1.86 9.37
CA ALA A 70 25.74 1.23 9.89
C ALA A 70 25.79 -0.28 9.56
N ALA A 71 24.66 -0.98 9.59
CA ALA A 71 24.57 -2.38 9.21
C ALA A 71 24.77 -2.60 7.70
N LEU A 72 24.29 -1.69 6.85
CA LEU A 72 24.49 -1.75 5.39
C LEU A 72 25.94 -1.49 4.97
N LEU A 73 26.63 -0.58 5.67
CA LEU A 73 28.03 -0.23 5.38
C LEU A 73 29.04 -1.20 6.00
N ALA A 74 28.63 -1.97 7.01
CA ALA A 74 29.49 -2.98 7.62
C ALA A 74 29.71 -4.17 6.67
N PRO A 75 30.89 -4.82 6.70
CA PRO A 75 31.13 -6.03 5.92
C PRO A 75 30.14 -7.12 6.30
N ALA A 76 29.69 -7.88 5.30
CA ALA A 76 28.74 -8.97 5.50
C ALA A 76 29.29 -10.00 6.49
N LYS A 77 28.55 -10.26 7.57
CA LYS A 77 28.92 -11.26 8.56
C LYS A 77 28.62 -12.66 8.04
N ALA A 78 29.48 -13.62 8.36
CA ALA A 78 29.23 -15.02 8.04
C ALA A 78 27.90 -15.50 8.68
N PRO A 79 27.09 -16.31 7.98
CA PRO A 79 25.82 -16.81 8.50
C PRO A 79 26.00 -17.60 9.80
N THR A 80 25.15 -17.32 10.78
CA THR A 80 25.15 -18.08 12.04
C THR A 80 24.73 -19.54 11.79
N LYS A 81 25.10 -20.45 12.70
CA LYS A 81 24.69 -21.87 12.61
C LYS A 81 23.16 -22.01 12.51
N ARG A 82 22.41 -21.26 13.33
CA ARG A 82 20.94 -21.20 13.31
C ARG A 82 20.39 -20.70 11.97
N MET A 83 21.01 -19.68 11.37
CA MET A 83 20.58 -19.16 10.06
C MET A 83 20.76 -20.22 8.97
N ARG A 84 21.87 -20.96 8.98
CA ARG A 84 22.12 -22.07 8.03
C ARG A 84 21.10 -23.20 8.18
N GLU A 85 20.78 -23.60 9.41
CA GLU A 85 19.77 -24.62 9.71
C GLU A 85 18.37 -24.17 9.25
N ALA A 86 17.99 -22.92 9.50
CA ALA A 86 16.72 -22.36 9.05
C ALA A 86 16.61 -22.30 7.51
N LEU A 87 17.69 -21.90 6.82
CA LEU A 87 17.75 -21.92 5.35
C LEU A 87 17.62 -23.33 4.79
N ALA A 88 18.29 -24.32 5.40
CA ALA A 88 18.19 -25.71 5.00
C ALA A 88 16.77 -26.29 5.22
N LEU A 89 16.12 -25.91 6.32
CA LEU A 89 14.73 -26.29 6.59
C LEU A 89 13.79 -25.66 5.56
N HIS A 90 13.90 -24.36 5.31
CA HIS A 90 13.04 -23.64 4.36
C HIS A 90 13.12 -24.24 2.95
N ARG A 91 14.32 -24.57 2.47
CA ARG A 91 14.52 -25.25 1.17
C ARG A 91 13.86 -26.63 1.07
N ARG A 92 13.66 -27.31 2.20
CA ARG A 92 13.03 -28.63 2.25
C ARG A 92 11.51 -28.55 2.37
N THR A 93 10.99 -27.48 2.97
CA THR A 93 9.56 -27.37 3.33
C THR A 93 8.78 -26.42 2.43
N VAL A 94 9.43 -25.46 1.78
CA VAL A 94 8.77 -24.52 0.88
C VAL A 94 8.92 -25.00 -0.55
N THR A 95 7.91 -25.74 -0.99
CA THR A 95 7.66 -26.00 -2.41
C THR A 95 7.12 -24.71 -3.01
N GLU A 96 7.84 -24.14 -3.98
CA GLU A 96 7.40 -23.03 -4.81
C GLU A 96 5.98 -23.32 -5.35
N ARG A 97 5.06 -22.37 -5.18
CA ARG A 97 3.74 -22.34 -5.82
C ARG A 97 3.65 -21.14 -6.72
#